data_AF-A0A7Y9FNY3-F1
#
_entry.id   AF-A0A7Y9FNY3-F1
#
_cell.length_a   1.000
_cell.length_b   1.000
_cell.length_c   1.000
_cell.angle_alpha   90.00
_cell.angle_beta   90.00
_cell.angle_gamma   90.00
#
_symmetry.space_group_name_H-M   'P 1'
#
loop_
_entity.id
_entity.type
_entity.pdbx_description
1 polymer ?
#
loop_
_entity_poly.entity_id
_entity_poly.type
_entity_poly.pdbx_seq_one_letter_code
_entity_poly.pdbx_strand_id
1 'polypeptide(L)'
;MVDKSWGTPSPSPDFRVRSNLSLEQRVAERAAAREARARDRAGEMEQRLKERLESREVETREREQAREARRAEEQKLAEGDPHAAAAQRRRGSGRKDVVREQRDTRGYTTVVDVARMRELAKRGASVTGLAGAFGVSVEEVEAALAATD
;
A
#
# COMPACT_ATOMS: atom_id res chain seq x y z
N MET A 1 28.27 13.50 -38.38
CA MET A 1 27.01 13.99 -37.79
C MET A 1 27.21 14.04 -36.29
N VAL A 2 27.35 15.23 -35.71
CA VAL A 2 27.51 15.42 -34.26
C VAL A 2 26.36 16.33 -33.82
N ASP A 3 25.65 15.86 -32.80
CA ASP A 3 24.40 16.42 -32.28
C ASP A 3 24.50 17.87 -31.82
N LYS A 4 23.54 18.68 -32.24
CA LYS A 4 23.27 20.05 -31.78
C LYS A 4 22.19 20.06 -30.71
N SER A 5 22.36 19.26 -29.66
CA SER A 5 21.52 19.34 -28.46
C SER A 5 22.30 20.08 -27.38
N TRP A 6 21.62 20.95 -26.62
CA TRP A 6 22.17 21.76 -25.50
C TRP A 6 22.75 23.14 -25.82
N GLY A 7 22.08 23.92 -26.66
CA GLY A 7 22.29 25.37 -26.71
C GLY A 7 20.98 26.10 -26.94
N THR A 8 20.22 26.40 -25.88
CA THR A 8 19.21 27.45 -25.98
C THR A 8 19.94 28.78 -26.25
N PRO A 9 19.51 29.59 -27.24
CA PRO A 9 20.13 30.89 -27.46
C PRO A 9 19.90 31.75 -26.20
N SER A 10 21.00 32.19 -25.60
CA SER A 10 21.00 33.15 -24.49
C SER A 10 20.12 34.35 -24.85
N PRO A 11 19.08 34.69 -24.05
CA PRO A 11 18.23 35.81 -24.39
C PRO A 11 18.96 37.10 -24.05
N SER A 12 19.52 37.76 -25.06
CA SER A 12 19.91 39.18 -25.07
C SER A 12 20.96 39.64 -24.04
N PRO A 13 21.70 40.74 -24.30
CA PRO A 13 22.63 41.28 -23.32
C PRO A 13 21.83 41.74 -22.09
N ASP A 14 22.31 41.34 -20.91
CA ASP A 14 21.85 41.79 -19.60
C ASP A 14 21.82 43.33 -19.54
N PHE A 15 20.70 43.93 -19.92
CA PHE A 15 20.33 45.26 -19.44
C PHE A 15 20.05 45.11 -17.95
N ARG A 16 21.10 45.17 -17.12
CA ARG A 16 20.94 45.42 -15.69
C ARG A 16 20.32 46.80 -15.56
N VAL A 17 18.99 46.83 -15.45
CA VAL A 17 18.25 48.01 -15.03
C VAL A 17 18.81 48.38 -13.66
N ARG A 18 19.74 49.33 -13.63
CA ARG A 18 20.21 49.96 -12.40
C ARG A 18 19.03 50.78 -11.92
N SER A 19 18.20 50.19 -11.07
CA SER A 19 17.16 50.96 -10.41
C SER A 19 17.86 52.08 -9.64
N ASN A 20 17.41 53.33 -9.83
CA ASN A 20 17.93 54.50 -9.12
C ASN A 20 17.52 54.51 -7.62
N LEU A 21 17.20 53.34 -7.08
CA LEU A 21 16.68 53.15 -5.74
C LEU A 21 17.83 53.03 -4.74
N SER A 22 17.67 53.70 -3.60
CA SER A 22 18.56 53.55 -2.46
C SER A 22 18.61 52.09 -1.99
N LEU A 23 19.65 51.72 -1.24
CA LEU A 23 19.75 50.36 -0.68
C LEU A 23 18.55 50.03 0.22
N GLU A 24 18.07 51.01 0.99
CA GLU A 24 16.89 50.88 1.85
C GLU A 24 15.62 50.61 1.04
N GLN A 25 15.41 51.35 -0.05
CA GLN A 25 14.27 51.15 -0.95
C GLN A 25 14.29 49.75 -1.59
N ARG A 26 15.47 49.26 -2.00
CA ARG A 26 15.63 47.90 -2.54
C ARG A 26 15.37 46.81 -1.51
N VAL A 27 15.72 47.02 -0.23
CA VAL A 27 15.40 46.09 0.86
C VAL A 27 13.91 46.09 1.14
N ALA A 28 13.27 47.27 1.16
CA ALA A 28 11.82 47.40 1.34
C ALA A 28 11.03 46.71 0.22
N GLU A 29 11.41 46.89 -1.05
CA GLU A 29 10.78 46.20 -2.18
C GLU A 29 10.92 44.67 -2.08
N ARG A 30 12.10 44.18 -1.69
CA ARG A 30 12.31 42.74 -1.50
C ARG A 30 11.50 42.18 -0.35
N ALA A 31 11.34 42.94 0.75
CA ALA A 31 10.48 42.56 1.87
C ALA A 31 9.01 42.50 1.42
N ALA A 32 8.51 43.54 0.76
CA ALA A 32 7.17 43.59 0.21
C ALA A 32 6.90 42.45 -0.78
N ALA A 33 7.85 42.14 -1.67
CA ALA A 33 7.75 41.03 -2.61
C ALA A 33 7.78 39.64 -1.94
N ARG A 34 8.42 39.50 -0.77
CA ARG A 34 8.37 38.27 0.02
C ARG A 34 7.03 38.12 0.72
N GLU A 35 6.50 39.21 1.27
CA GLU A 35 5.17 39.21 1.89
C GLU A 35 4.06 38.93 0.88
N ALA A 36 4.11 39.54 -0.31
CA ALA A 36 3.15 39.25 -1.38
C ALA A 36 3.14 37.76 -1.71
N ARG A 37 4.30 37.16 -1.97
CA ARG A 37 4.43 35.71 -2.21
C ARG A 37 4.00 34.84 -1.03
N ALA A 38 4.11 35.33 0.21
CA ALA A 38 3.61 34.61 1.37
C ALA A 38 2.07 34.63 1.42
N ARG A 39 1.46 35.78 1.13
CA ARG A 39 0.00 35.93 1.04
C ARG A 39 -0.59 35.11 -0.10
N ASP A 40 0.03 35.14 -1.27
CA ASP A 40 -0.42 34.37 -2.44
C ASP A 40 -0.41 32.86 -2.13
N ARG A 41 0.68 32.34 -1.55
CA ARG A 41 0.76 30.94 -1.12
C ARG A 41 -0.28 30.58 -0.06
N ALA A 42 -0.55 31.48 0.88
CA ALA A 42 -1.58 31.25 1.89
C ALA A 42 -2.98 31.18 1.26
N GLY A 43 -3.28 32.08 0.31
CA GLY A 43 -4.53 32.08 -0.45
C GLY A 43 -4.73 30.82 -1.28
N GLU A 44 -3.70 30.39 -2.02
CA GLU A 44 -3.74 29.13 -2.79
C GLU A 44 -3.99 27.91 -1.89
N MET A 45 -3.33 27.86 -0.72
CA MET A 45 -3.53 26.78 0.24
C MET A 45 -4.95 26.78 0.82
N GLU A 46 -5.50 27.95 1.12
CA GLU A 46 -6.87 28.09 1.60
C GLU A 46 -7.88 27.60 0.55
N GLN A 47 -7.68 27.96 -0.72
CA GLN A 47 -8.51 27.49 -1.83
C GLN A 47 -8.47 25.96 -1.97
N ARG A 48 -7.27 25.35 -1.98
CA ARG A 48 -7.11 23.89 -2.05
C ARG A 48 -7.79 23.16 -0.89
N LEU A 49 -7.75 23.74 0.31
CA LEU A 49 -8.42 23.17 1.48
C LEU A 49 -9.94 23.25 1.35
N LYS A 50 -10.47 24.38 0.86
CA LYS A 50 -11.92 24.54 0.59
C LYS A 50 -12.40 23.52 -0.45
N GLU A 51 -11.72 23.42 -1.59
CA GLU A 51 -12.05 22.45 -2.65
C GLU A 51 -12.04 21.01 -2.13
N ARG A 52 -11.05 20.66 -1.29
CA ARG A 52 -10.95 19.32 -0.70
C ARG A 52 -12.06 19.02 0.31
N LEU A 53 -12.53 20.03 1.05
CA LEU A 53 -13.66 19.87 1.95
C LEU A 53 -14.95 19.68 1.15
N GLU A 54 -15.19 20.51 0.15
CA GLU A 54 -16.34 20.40 -0.75
C GLU A 54 -16.38 19.03 -1.46
N SER A 55 -15.25 18.57 -1.99
CA SER A 55 -15.18 17.26 -2.65
C SER A 55 -15.50 16.11 -1.69
N ARG A 56 -15.05 16.20 -0.43
CA ARG A 56 -15.35 15.21 0.60
C ARG A 56 -16.82 15.22 0.96
N GLU A 57 -17.43 16.39 1.10
CA GLU A 57 -18.86 16.49 1.39
C GLU A 57 -19.69 15.83 0.28
N VAL A 58 -19.38 16.11 -0.98
CA VAL A 58 -20.04 15.47 -2.13
C VAL A 58 -19.86 13.95 -2.08
N GLU A 59 -18.63 13.46 -1.92
CA GLU A 59 -18.34 12.01 -1.86
C GLU A 59 -19.04 11.33 -0.66
N THR A 60 -19.19 12.03 0.47
CA THR A 60 -19.94 11.49 1.62
C THR A 60 -21.43 11.40 1.33
N ARG A 61 -22.01 12.46 0.73
CA ARG A 61 -23.44 12.48 0.35
C ARG A 61 -23.75 11.39 -0.67
N GLU A 62 -22.93 11.22 -1.70
CA GLU A 62 -23.10 10.17 -2.70
C GLU A 62 -23.04 8.76 -2.08
N ARG A 63 -22.10 8.53 -1.16
CA ARG A 63 -21.98 7.26 -0.44
C ARG A 63 -23.19 6.98 0.44
N GLU A 64 -23.73 7.99 1.11
CA GLU A 64 -24.93 7.86 1.94
C GLU A 64 -26.16 7.56 1.08
N GLN A 65 -26.35 8.29 -0.03
CA GLN A 65 -27.42 8.02 -1.00
C GLN A 65 -27.32 6.60 -1.56
N ALA A 66 -26.12 6.12 -1.91
CA ALA A 66 -25.91 4.75 -2.38
C ALA A 66 -26.17 3.69 -1.29
N ARG A 67 -25.96 4.02 -0.01
CA ARG A 67 -26.31 3.13 1.12
C ARG A 67 -27.83 3.12 1.36
N GLU A 68 -28.50 4.25 1.20
CA GLU A 68 -29.95 4.35 1.34
C GLU A 68 -30.68 3.65 0.21
N ALA A 69 -30.25 3.85 -1.04
CA ALA A 69 -30.78 3.16 -2.20
C ALA A 69 -30.66 1.64 -2.04
N ARG A 70 -29.49 1.13 -1.64
CA ARG A 70 -29.30 -0.30 -1.35
C ARG A 70 -30.21 -0.81 -0.24
N ARG A 71 -30.35 -0.05 0.86
CA ARG A 71 -31.27 -0.42 1.96
C ARG A 71 -32.72 -0.47 1.50
N ALA A 72 -33.15 0.48 0.67
CA ALA A 72 -34.50 0.51 0.12
C ALA A 72 -34.75 -0.65 -0.85
N GLU A 73 -33.77 -1.01 -1.69
CA GLU A 73 -33.84 -2.20 -2.54
C GLU A 73 -33.90 -3.50 -1.72
N GLU A 74 -33.05 -3.63 -0.69
CA GLU A 74 -33.07 -4.78 0.22
C GLU A 74 -34.40 -4.90 0.97
N GLN A 75 -34.99 -3.79 1.43
CA GLN A 75 -36.32 -3.78 2.06
C GLN A 75 -37.41 -4.25 1.09
N LYS A 76 -37.45 -3.72 -0.14
CA LYS A 76 -38.40 -4.17 -1.17
C LYS A 76 -38.27 -5.65 -1.50
N LEU A 77 -37.04 -6.17 -1.55
CA LEU A 77 -36.79 -7.60 -1.77
C LEU A 77 -37.22 -8.45 -0.57
N ALA A 78 -37.07 -7.94 0.65
CA ALA A 78 -37.49 -8.64 1.87
C ALA A 78 -39.02 -8.66 2.06
N GLU A 79 -39.73 -7.63 1.60
CA GLU A 79 -41.21 -7.56 1.63
C GLU A 79 -41.90 -8.50 0.61
N GLY A 80 -41.17 -8.93 -0.43
CA GLY A 80 -41.66 -9.87 -1.43
C GLY A 80 -41.75 -11.32 -0.93
N ASP A 81 -40.76 -12.14 -1.26
CA ASP A 81 -40.70 -13.56 -0.88
C ASP A 81 -39.60 -13.81 0.17
N PRO A 82 -39.96 -14.23 1.41
CA PRO A 82 -38.99 -14.49 2.47
C PRO A 82 -37.96 -15.59 2.12
N HIS A 83 -38.27 -16.50 1.18
CA HIS A 83 -37.32 -17.52 0.72
C HIS A 83 -36.30 -16.99 -0.29
N ALA A 84 -36.68 -16.00 -1.11
CA ALA A 84 -35.77 -15.35 -2.07
C ALA A 84 -34.72 -14.48 -1.35
N ALA A 85 -35.11 -13.80 -0.27
CA ALA A 85 -34.21 -13.00 0.57
C ALA A 85 -33.13 -13.86 1.25
N ALA A 86 -33.48 -15.07 1.70
CA ALA A 86 -32.52 -16.01 2.29
C ALA A 86 -31.51 -16.55 1.26
N ALA A 87 -31.94 -16.77 0.01
CA ALA A 87 -31.07 -17.24 -1.07
C ALA A 87 -30.11 -16.15 -1.59
N GLN A 88 -30.51 -14.87 -1.55
CA GLN A 88 -29.70 -13.75 -2.03
C GLN A 88 -28.77 -13.12 -0.99
N ARG A 89 -28.78 -13.58 0.27
CA ARG A 89 -27.83 -13.11 1.29
C ARG A 89 -26.41 -13.25 0.75
N ARG A 90 -25.79 -12.12 0.39
CA ARG A 90 -24.38 -12.07 0.06
C ARG A 90 -23.65 -12.54 1.29
N ARG A 91 -23.01 -13.72 1.20
CA ARG A 91 -22.23 -14.31 2.28
C ARG A 91 -21.32 -13.21 2.82
N GLY A 92 -21.61 -12.74 4.03
CA GLY A 92 -20.83 -11.72 4.69
C GLY A 92 -19.36 -12.15 4.78
N SER A 93 -18.47 -11.15 4.91
CA SER A 93 -17.05 -11.31 5.19
C SER A 93 -16.80 -12.59 5.98
N GLY A 94 -16.15 -13.55 5.32
CA GLY A 94 -16.22 -14.98 5.58
C GLY A 94 -15.66 -15.45 6.92
N ARG A 95 -16.29 -15.05 8.03
CA ARG A 95 -16.32 -15.87 9.23
C ARG A 95 -17.45 -16.86 9.06
N LYS A 96 -17.19 -17.87 8.23
CA LYS A 96 -17.90 -19.13 8.38
C LYS A 96 -17.57 -19.60 9.79
N ASP A 97 -18.57 -19.78 10.64
CA ASP A 97 -18.49 -20.70 11.77
C ASP A 97 -18.36 -22.12 11.19
N VAL A 98 -17.28 -22.37 10.44
CA VAL A 98 -16.84 -23.72 10.13
C VAL A 98 -16.35 -24.22 11.47
N VAL A 99 -17.19 -24.97 12.17
CA VAL A 99 -16.70 -25.99 13.08
C VAL A 99 -15.88 -26.92 12.19
N ARG A 100 -14.58 -26.60 12.04
CA ARG A 100 -13.64 -27.52 11.43
C ARG A 100 -13.64 -28.68 12.41
N GLU A 101 -14.17 -29.82 12.00
CA GLU A 101 -13.93 -31.07 12.71
C GLU A 101 -12.45 -31.11 13.03
N GLN A 102 -12.14 -31.17 14.33
CA GLN A 102 -10.77 -31.23 14.79
C GLN A 102 -10.22 -32.56 14.30
N ARG A 103 -9.48 -32.53 13.19
CA ARG A 103 -8.82 -33.73 12.67
C ARG A 103 -7.87 -34.23 13.75
N ASP A 104 -8.11 -35.46 14.20
CA ASP A 104 -7.16 -36.13 15.07
C ASP A 104 -5.91 -36.46 14.25
N THR A 105 -4.86 -35.67 14.47
CA THR A 105 -3.56 -35.81 13.79
C THR A 105 -2.56 -36.57 14.65
N ARG A 106 -2.98 -37.13 15.80
CA ARG A 106 -2.09 -37.87 16.71
C ARG A 106 -1.44 -39.09 16.05
N GLY A 107 -2.05 -39.64 14.99
CA GLY A 107 -1.51 -40.74 14.20
C GLY A 107 -0.73 -40.33 12.95
N TYR A 108 -0.61 -39.03 12.65
CA TYR A 108 0.10 -38.59 11.45
C TYR A 108 1.61 -38.71 11.67
N THR A 109 2.25 -39.51 10.83
CA THR A 109 3.72 -39.60 10.80
C THR A 109 4.23 -38.53 9.83
N THR A 110 5.10 -37.65 10.31
CA THR A 110 5.83 -36.72 9.45
C THR A 110 6.81 -37.51 8.59
N VAL A 111 6.58 -37.54 7.28
CA VAL A 111 7.54 -38.12 6.33
C VAL A 111 8.71 -37.16 6.21
N VAL A 112 9.89 -37.59 6.65
CA VAL A 112 11.13 -36.83 6.53
C VAL A 112 11.63 -36.93 5.10
N ASP A 113 11.64 -35.81 4.39
CA ASP A 113 12.16 -35.72 3.03
C ASP A 113 13.70 -35.61 3.07
N VAL A 114 14.36 -36.76 2.86
CA VAL A 114 15.81 -36.88 2.82
C VAL A 114 16.43 -36.07 1.67
N ALA A 115 15.75 -35.94 0.53
CA ALA A 115 16.26 -35.16 -0.60
C ALA A 115 16.31 -33.67 -0.25
N ARG A 116 15.27 -33.17 0.40
CA ARG A 116 15.23 -31.79 0.91
C ARG A 116 16.27 -31.54 2.01
N MET A 117 16.47 -32.51 2.90
CA MET A 117 17.51 -32.43 3.95
C MET A 117 18.90 -32.29 3.33
N ARG A 118 19.20 -33.07 2.27
CA ARG A 118 20.46 -33.01 1.51
C ARG A 118 20.63 -31.67 0.79
N GLU A 119 19.57 -31.13 0.18
CA GLU A 119 19.62 -29.83 -0.49
C GLU A 119 19.93 -28.69 0.49
N LEU A 120 19.35 -28.72 1.69
CA LEU A 120 19.62 -27.74 2.73
C LEU A 120 21.04 -27.87 3.30
N ALA A 121 21.56 -29.09 3.46
CA ALA A 121 22.95 -29.32 3.83
C ALA A 121 23.92 -28.73 2.78
N LYS A 122 23.65 -28.92 1.48
CA LYS A 122 24.43 -28.30 0.39
C LYS A 122 24.42 -26.77 0.44
N ARG A 123 23.35 -26.16 0.95
CA ARG A 123 23.21 -24.71 1.15
C ARG A 123 23.87 -24.19 2.44
N GLY A 124 24.52 -25.07 3.21
CA GLY A 124 25.24 -24.70 4.43
C GLY A 124 24.42 -24.78 5.72
N ALA A 125 23.28 -25.48 5.72
CA ALA A 125 22.56 -25.75 6.97
C ALA A 125 23.39 -26.67 7.89
N SER A 126 23.46 -26.34 9.18
CA SER A 126 24.13 -27.18 10.16
C SER A 126 23.31 -28.44 10.48
N VAL A 127 23.99 -29.53 10.84
CA VAL A 127 23.36 -30.81 11.25
C VAL A 127 22.38 -30.61 12.40
N THR A 128 22.73 -29.77 13.38
CA THR A 128 21.86 -29.41 14.51
C THR A 128 20.63 -28.62 14.07
N GLY A 129 20.77 -27.73 13.07
CA GLY A 129 19.64 -26.98 12.51
C GLY A 129 18.69 -27.87 11.72
N LEU A 130 19.22 -28.88 11.01
CA LEU A 130 18.42 -29.87 10.29
C LEU A 130 17.67 -30.79 11.26
N ALA A 131 18.33 -31.27 12.31
CA ALA A 131 17.70 -32.09 13.35
C ALA A 131 16.50 -31.37 13.98
N GLY A 132 16.66 -30.08 14.35
CA GLY A 132 15.57 -29.27 14.88
C GLY A 132 14.44 -29.00 13.86
N ALA A 133 14.77 -28.78 12.60
CA ALA A 133 13.78 -28.47 11.56
C ALA A 133 12.94 -29.68 11.12
N PHE A 134 13.56 -30.87 11.11
CA PHE A 134 12.91 -32.12 10.71
C PHE A 134 12.40 -32.95 11.90
N GLY A 135 12.71 -32.56 13.14
CA GLY A 135 12.27 -33.25 14.35
C GLY A 135 12.90 -34.63 14.53
N VAL A 136 14.09 -34.84 13.97
CA VAL A 136 14.87 -36.08 14.00
C VAL A 136 16.13 -35.89 14.83
N SER A 137 16.75 -36.99 15.25
CA SER A 137 18.02 -36.95 15.96
C SER A 137 19.17 -36.49 15.06
N VAL A 138 20.25 -36.00 15.68
CA VAL A 138 21.48 -35.62 14.96
C VAL A 138 22.08 -36.82 14.23
N GLU A 139 22.05 -38.00 14.85
CA GLU A 139 22.55 -39.26 14.27
C GLU A 139 21.76 -39.68 13.02
N GLU A 140 20.44 -39.49 13.02
CA GLU A 140 19.59 -39.76 11.85
C GLU A 140 19.87 -38.81 10.70
N VAL A 141 20.19 -37.53 10.98
CA VAL A 141 20.61 -36.57 9.95
C VAL A 141 21.97 -36.96 9.38
N GLU A 142 22.93 -37.33 10.22
CA GLU A 142 24.26 -37.76 9.77
C GLU A 142 24.18 -39.03 8.91
N ALA A 143 23.37 -40.01 9.31
CA ALA A 143 23.12 -41.21 8.52
C ALA A 143 22.44 -40.90 7.18
N ALA A 144 21.45 -40.00 7.16
CA ALA A 144 20.75 -39.59 5.95
C ALA A 144 21.64 -38.84 4.95
N LEU A 145 22.62 -38.09 5.46
CA LEU A 145 23.63 -37.39 4.67
C LEU A 145 24.78 -38.31 4.22
N ALA A 146 25.15 -39.31 5.02
CA ALA A 146 26.21 -40.28 4.70
C ALA A 146 25.75 -41.35 3.70
N ALA A 147 24.44 -41.66 3.64
CA ALA A 147 23.85 -42.61 2.70
C ALA A 147 23.76 -42.09 1.24
N THR A 148 24.71 -41.25 0.82
CA THR A 148 24.88 -40.78 -0.56
C THR A 148 25.90 -41.67 -1.28
N ASP A 149 25.40 -42.77 -1.85
CA ASP A 149 25.78 -43.23 -3.19
C ASP A 149 24.58 -43.00 -4.12
#